data_AF-A0A917ESE2-F1
#
_entry.id   AF-A0A917ESE2-F1
#
_cell.length_a   1.000
_cell.length_b   1.000
_cell.length_c   1.000
_cell.angle_alpha   90.00
_cell.angle_beta   90.00
_cell.angle_gamma   90.00
#
_symmetry.space_group_name_H-M   'P 1'
#
loop_
_entity.id
_entity.type
_entity.pdbx_description
1 polymer ?
#
loop_
_entity_poly.entity_id
_entity_poly.type
_entity_poly.pdbx_seq_one_letter_code
_entity_poly.pdbx_strand_id
1 'polypeptide(L)'
;MFAIWMNGPFLIEVQRSVYSNKVMEAKIQRYERYYHSREWELEPWQPQDKKQFPNILLITEHTYTINSNLRIIQELSIEAFIEKVQAHSKTPSRS
;
A
#
# COMPACT_ATOMS: atom_id res chain seq x y z
N MET A 1 -2.08 -8.06 5.84
CA MET A 1 -3.48 -7.75 6.27
C MET A 1 -4.16 -6.94 5.17
N PHE A 2 -5.49 -6.98 5.06
CA PHE A 2 -6.26 -6.15 4.13
C PHE A 2 -7.23 -5.24 4.90
N ALA A 3 -7.41 -3.99 4.45
CA ALA A 3 -8.40 -3.07 5.00
C ALA A 3 -8.91 -2.10 3.93
N ILE A 4 -10.13 -1.60 4.10
CA ILE A 4 -10.66 -0.46 3.35
C ILE A 4 -10.59 0.76 4.26
N TRP A 5 -9.94 1.82 3.80
CA TRP A 5 -9.77 3.06 4.57
C TRP A 5 -9.93 4.28 3.67
N MET A 6 -10.77 5.24 4.07
CA MET A 6 -11.08 6.46 3.30
C MET A 6 -11.47 6.13 1.85
N ASN A 7 -12.34 5.14 1.68
CA ASN A 7 -12.79 4.60 0.39
C ASN A 7 -11.68 3.98 -0.49
N GLY A 8 -10.48 3.75 0.06
CA GLY A 8 -9.35 3.12 -0.62
C GLY A 8 -8.98 1.74 -0.01
N PRO A 9 -8.69 0.72 -0.82
CA PRO A 9 -8.22 -0.58 -0.34
C PRO A 9 -6.71 -0.55 -0.07
N PHE A 10 -6.29 -1.23 0.99
CA PHE A 10 -4.91 -1.33 1.42
C PHE A 10 -4.52 -2.78 1.73
N LEU A 11 -3.37 -3.20 1.19
CA LEU A 11 -2.59 -4.33 1.67
C LEU A 11 -1.55 -3.79 2.66
N ILE A 12 -1.72 -4.14 3.92
CA ILE A 12 -0.89 -3.65 5.03
C ILE A 12 0.14 -4.72 5.39
N GLU A 13 1.40 -4.34 5.37
CA GLU A 13 2.57 -5.13 5.73
C GLU A 13 3.30 -4.45 6.89
N VAL A 14 3.30 -5.08 8.06
CA VAL A 14 3.97 -4.56 9.27
C VAL A 14 5.27 -5.32 9.50
N GLN A 15 6.39 -4.61 9.49
CA GLN A 15 7.72 -5.17 9.68
C GLN A 15 8.23 -4.87 11.08
N ARG A 16 8.33 -5.91 11.91
CA ARG A 16 8.88 -5.81 13.28
C ARG A 16 10.41 -5.96 13.32
N SER A 17 11.03 -6.26 12.19
CA SER A 17 12.47 -6.42 12.06
C SER A 17 12.95 -5.89 10.71
N VAL A 18 14.23 -5.55 10.65
CA VAL A 18 14.90 -5.06 9.45
C VAL A 18 15.03 -6.21 8.45
N TYR A 19 14.51 -6.00 7.24
CA TYR A 19 14.66 -6.96 6.16
C TYR A 19 15.84 -6.56 5.28
N SER A 20 16.52 -7.56 4.71
CA SER A 20 17.51 -7.28 3.68
C SER A 20 16.82 -6.84 2.39
N ASN A 21 17.55 -6.13 1.52
CA ASN A 21 17.05 -5.73 0.21
C ASN A 21 16.52 -6.93 -0.61
N LYS A 22 17.19 -8.09 -0.52
CA LYS A 22 16.75 -9.33 -1.19
C LYS A 22 15.41 -9.83 -0.67
N VAL A 23 15.18 -9.77 0.65
CA VAL A 23 13.90 -10.16 1.24
C VAL A 23 12.80 -9.18 0.84
N MET A 24 13.12 -7.88 0.80
CA MET A 24 12.18 -6.86 0.34
C MET A 24 11.79 -7.07 -1.12
N GLU A 25 12.78 -7.27 -1.99
CA GLU A 25 12.56 -7.53 -3.41
C GLU A 25 11.67 -8.76 -3.63
N ALA A 26 11.91 -9.86 -2.91
CA ALA A 26 11.07 -11.06 -2.99
C ALA A 26 9.62 -10.81 -2.55
N LYS A 27 9.40 -9.90 -1.57
CA LYS A 27 8.06 -9.47 -1.16
C LYS A 27 7.39 -8.61 -2.21
N ILE A 28 8.10 -7.64 -2.78
CA ILE A 28 7.58 -6.80 -3.86
C ILE A 28 7.20 -7.64 -5.08
N GLN A 29 8.06 -8.56 -5.49
CA GLN A 29 7.75 -9.51 -6.58
C GLN A 29 6.50 -10.36 -6.29
N ARG A 30 6.18 -10.64 -5.03
CA ARG A 30 4.94 -11.35 -4.67
C ARG A 30 3.71 -10.48 -4.94
N TYR A 31 3.76 -9.19 -4.57
CA TYR A 31 2.67 -8.27 -4.89
C TYR A 31 2.52 -8.05 -6.39
N GLU A 32 3.63 -7.97 -7.14
CA GLU A 32 3.62 -7.86 -8.60
C GLU A 32 3.01 -9.09 -9.25
N ARG A 33 3.41 -10.29 -8.82
CA ARG A 33 2.77 -11.53 -9.30
C ARG A 33 1.28 -11.55 -9.00
N TYR A 34 0.87 -11.12 -7.80
CA TYR A 34 -0.54 -11.02 -7.46
C TYR A 34 -1.27 -10.03 -8.36
N TYR A 35 -0.69 -8.85 -8.61
CA TYR A 35 -1.23 -7.87 -9.55
C TYR A 35 -1.39 -8.45 -10.97
N HIS A 36 -0.37 -9.14 -11.48
CA HIS A 36 -0.38 -9.73 -12.82
C HIS A 36 -1.32 -10.93 -12.95
N SER A 37 -1.63 -11.64 -11.86
CA SER A 37 -2.59 -12.75 -11.87
C SER A 37 -4.02 -12.31 -12.18
N ARG A 38 -4.34 -11.03 -11.91
CA ARG A 38 -5.70 -10.46 -11.99
C ARG A 38 -6.74 -11.09 -11.06
N GLU A 39 -6.34 -12.00 -10.16
CA GLU A 39 -7.24 -12.61 -9.16
C GLU A 39 -7.87 -11.56 -8.25
N TRP A 40 -7.12 -10.50 -7.94
CA TRP A 40 -7.58 -9.35 -7.14
C TRP A 40 -8.82 -8.65 -7.74
N GLU A 41 -9.09 -8.78 -9.03
CA GLU A 41 -10.27 -8.20 -9.68
C GLU A 41 -11.57 -8.94 -9.34
N LEU A 42 -11.47 -10.18 -8.87
CA LEU A 42 -12.59 -11.05 -8.51
C LEU A 42 -12.98 -10.93 -7.03
N GLU A 43 -12.17 -10.22 -6.24
CA GLU A 43 -12.39 -10.03 -4.83
C GLU A 43 -13.73 -9.32 -4.54
N PRO A 44 -14.48 -9.72 -3.50
CA PRO A 44 -15.83 -9.21 -3.22
C PRO A 44 -15.86 -7.74 -2.79
N TRP A 45 -14.72 -7.19 -2.35
CA TRP A 45 -14.60 -5.78 -1.98
C TRP A 45 -14.45 -4.84 -3.17
N GLN A 46 -14.30 -5.37 -4.38
CA GLN A 46 -14.12 -4.56 -5.59
C GLN A 46 -15.33 -3.67 -5.85
N PRO A 47 -15.13 -2.37 -6.15
CA PRO A 47 -16.21 -1.51 -6.62
C PRO A 47 -16.86 -2.06 -7.90
N GLN A 48 -18.13 -1.77 -8.10
CA GLN A 48 -18.88 -2.20 -9.29
C GLN A 48 -18.35 -1.53 -10.56
N ASP A 49 -18.00 -0.24 -10.48
CA ASP A 49 -17.70 0.58 -11.66
C ASP A 49 -16.25 0.49 -12.12
N LYS A 50 -15.31 0.33 -11.18
CA LYS A 50 -13.87 0.35 -11.48
C LYS A 50 -13.11 -0.60 -10.57
N LYS A 51 -12.52 -1.62 -11.19
CA LYS A 51 -11.56 -2.49 -10.51
C LYS A 51 -10.34 -1.68 -10.10
N GLN A 52 -9.93 -1.83 -8.85
CA GLN A 52 -8.76 -1.16 -8.32
C GLN A 52 -7.88 -2.13 -7.54
N PHE A 53 -6.57 -2.06 -7.79
CA PHE A 53 -5.61 -2.79 -6.98
C PHE A 53 -5.40 -2.06 -5.64
N PRO A 54 -5.24 -2.79 -4.52
CA PRO A 54 -4.96 -2.15 -3.23
C PRO A 54 -3.64 -1.38 -3.25
N ASN A 55 -3.59 -0.25 -2.54
CA ASN A 55 -2.32 0.37 -2.18
C ASN A 55 -1.56 -0.56 -1.22
N ILE A 56 -0.24 -0.60 -1.30
CA ILE A 56 0.57 -1.37 -0.37
C ILE A 56 1.10 -0.40 0.69
N LEU A 57 0.68 -0.56 1.94
CA LEU A 57 1.18 0.20 3.08
C LEU A 57 2.21 -0.64 3.82
N LEU A 58 3.47 -0.22 3.73
CA LEU A 58 4.59 -0.80 4.44
C LEU A 58 4.84 0.00 5.72
N ILE A 59 4.59 -0.61 6.88
CA ILE A 59 4.96 -0.06 8.17
C ILE A 59 6.34 -0.61 8.55
N THR A 60 7.35 0.26 8.55
CA THR A 60 8.75 -0.13 8.73
C THR A 60 9.60 1.04 9.22
N GLU A 61 10.63 0.74 10.01
CA GLU A 61 11.62 1.74 10.47
C GLU A 61 12.67 2.06 9.39
N HIS A 62 12.70 1.28 8.30
CA HIS A 62 13.71 1.41 7.24
C HIS A 62 13.09 1.83 5.92
N THR A 63 13.68 2.86 5.30
CA THR A 63 13.31 3.26 3.94
C THR A 63 14.02 2.36 2.92
N TYR A 64 13.25 1.61 2.15
CA TYR A 64 13.78 0.78 1.07
C TYR A 64 13.67 1.49 -0.28
N THR A 65 14.70 1.38 -1.10
CA THR A 65 14.60 1.72 -2.52
C THR A 65 13.85 0.60 -3.23
N ILE A 66 12.60 0.86 -3.59
CA ILE A 66 11.72 -0.11 -4.25
C ILE A 66 11.51 0.31 -5.70
N ASN A 67 11.79 -0.59 -6.63
CA ASN A 67 11.47 -0.42 -8.04
C ASN A 67 10.24 -1.27 -8.37
N SER A 68 9.07 -0.64 -8.43
CA SER A 68 7.81 -1.29 -8.80
C SER A 68 6.83 -0.26 -9.35
N ASN A 69 5.95 -0.68 -10.25
CA ASN A 69 4.84 0.14 -10.74
C ASN A 69 3.63 0.17 -9.78
N LEU A 70 3.66 -0.65 -8.73
CA LEU A 70 2.61 -0.68 -7.72
C LEU A 70 2.72 0.54 -6.80
N ARG A 71 1.57 1.04 -6.34
CA ARG A 71 1.53 2.15 -5.37
C ARG A 71 1.91 1.64 -3.99
N ILE A 72 3.16 1.85 -3.62
CA ILE A 72 3.72 1.47 -2.32
C ILE A 72 3.98 2.72 -1.49
N ILE A 73 3.49 2.71 -0.26
CA ILE A 73 3.62 3.78 0.73
C ILE A 73 4.43 3.20 1.89
N GLN A 74 5.53 3.85 2.25
CA GLN A 74 6.37 3.45 3.38
C GLN A 74 6.21 4.48 4.49
N GLU A 75 5.85 4.03 5.68
CA GLU A 75 5.66 4.89 6.86
C GLU A 75 6.18 4.21 8.12
N LEU A 76 6.57 5.01 9.11
CA LEU A 76 7.11 4.50 10.38
C LEU A 76 6.04 3.83 11.25
N SER A 77 4.81 4.33 11.19
CA SER A 77 3.69 3.83 11.97
C SER A 77 2.35 4.11 11.29
N ILE A 78 1.29 3.47 11.78
CA ILE A 78 -0.07 3.73 11.30
C ILE A 78 -0.49 5.16 11.63
N GLU A 79 -0.12 5.67 12.80
CA GLU A 79 -0.40 7.03 13.25
C GLU A 79 0.23 8.06 12.30
N ALA A 80 1.51 7.89 11.95
CA ALA A 80 2.20 8.77 11.00
C ALA A 80 1.50 8.79 9.64
N PHE A 81 1.04 7.62 9.16
CA PHE A 81 0.25 7.53 7.95
C PHE A 81 -1.08 8.30 8.06
N ILE A 82 -1.81 8.14 9.17
CA ILE A 82 -3.09 8.84 9.41
C ILE A 82 -2.90 10.35 9.38
N GLU A 83 -1.93 10.86 10.13
CA GLU A 83 -1.64 12.29 10.23
C GLU A 83 -1.36 12.88 8.86
N LYS A 84 -0.55 12.17 8.06
CA LYS A 84 -0.23 12.57 6.70
C LYS A 84 -1.47 12.64 5.83
N VAL A 85 -2.34 11.64 5.84
CA VAL A 85 -3.54 11.69 4.97
C VAL A 85 -4.52 12.77 5.43
N GLN A 86 -4.71 12.95 6.74
CA GLN A 86 -5.57 13.99 7.28
C GLN A 86 -5.06 15.40 6.95
N ALA A 87 -3.74 15.64 7.02
CA ALA A 87 -3.14 16.92 6.63
C ALA A 87 -3.39 17.23 5.14
N HIS A 88 -3.28 16.23 4.27
CA HIS A 88 -3.56 16.39 2.84
C HIS A 88 -5.05 16.68 2.56
N SER A 89 -5.97 16.09 3.33
CA SER A 89 -7.41 16.40 3.19
C SER A 89 -7.80 17.81 3.65
N LYS A 90 -6.97 18.47 4.47
CA LYS A 90 -7.23 19.82 5.00
C LYS A 90 -6.66 20.95 4.13
N THR A 91 -5.92 20.64 3.08
CA THR A 91 -5.42 21.66 2.14
C THR A 91 -6.44 21.79 1.00
N PRO A 92 -7.22 22.88 0.91
CA PRO A 92 -8.09 23.09 -0.24
C PRO A 92 -7.22 23.29 -1.48
N SER A 93 -7.63 22.68 -2.59
CA SER A 93 -7.11 22.98 -3.93
C SER A 93 -6.99 24.49 -4.09
N ARG A 94 -5.77 25.01 -4.26
CA ARG A 94 -5.56 26.35 -4.82
C ARG A 94 -6.03 26.29 -6.28
N SER A 95 -7.30 26.62 -6.48
CA SER A 95 -7.86 27.10 -7.74
C SER A 95 -7.31 28.47 -8.07
#